data_AF-A0A1C6BYH9-F1
#
_entry.id   AF-A0A1C6BYH9-F1
#
_cell.length_a   1.000
_cell.length_b   1.000
_cell.length_c   1.000
_cell.angle_alpha   90.00
_cell.angle_beta   90.00
_cell.angle_gamma   90.00
#
_symmetry.space_group_name_H-M   'P 1'
#
loop_
_entity.id
_entity.type
_entity.pdbx_description
1 polymer ?
#
loop_
_entity_poly.entity_id
_entity_poly.type
_entity_poly.pdbx_seq_one_letter_code
_entity_poly.pdbx_strand_id
1 'polypeptide(L)'
;MAYKREELDYIAAQLLPVVLEKLGVEAQGVSEVEVVSDLTGVFSLPAYKKVGGVEKVVEAPVSLLQDIALDSVNEATENAKAATGEALQAAKETKEATADYTAVRGQVIAAGDRANAAADSVNDAKDKAKEAAAAANQAAAGANAAKDKATEAADTANAVKEATLLAKAETIEATRKANEATVEATAATADATVQADRAKELADHPTMMGENGNWWKWDATLKKYVDTGVLAKGGVLYPTFYIDPDTMELIMNYQDEIVADMFNIDNEGNLTFNPK
;
A
#
# COMPACT_ATOMS: atom_id res chain seq x y z
N MET A 1 18.88 -154.18 -19.20
CA MET A 1 19.67 -154.57 -18.01
C MET A 1 18.71 -154.67 -16.84
N ALA A 2 18.28 -155.88 -16.50
CA ALA A 2 17.48 -156.12 -15.31
C ALA A 2 18.47 -156.23 -14.15
N TYR A 3 18.57 -155.18 -13.33
CA TYR A 3 19.35 -155.24 -12.10
C TYR A 3 18.83 -156.41 -11.25
N LYS A 4 19.74 -157.24 -10.74
CA LYS A 4 19.33 -158.33 -9.84
C LYS A 4 18.73 -157.70 -8.57
N ARG A 5 17.73 -158.34 -7.97
CA ARG A 5 17.03 -157.81 -6.78
C ARG A 5 18.01 -157.43 -5.66
N GLU A 6 19.10 -158.18 -5.53
CA GLU A 6 20.22 -157.93 -4.61
C GLU A 6 20.95 -156.59 -4.87
N GLU A 7 21.10 -156.16 -6.13
CA GLU A 7 21.74 -154.89 -6.49
C GLU A 7 20.81 -153.69 -6.23
N LEU A 8 19.50 -153.87 -6.44
CA LEU A 8 18.48 -152.88 -6.11
C LEU A 8 18.34 -152.70 -4.59
N ASP A 9 18.39 -153.78 -3.81
CA ASP A 9 18.37 -153.71 -2.34
C ASP A 9 19.64 -153.07 -1.78
N TYR A 10 20.81 -153.29 -2.41
CA TYR A 10 22.06 -152.62 -2.03
C TYR A 10 22.04 -151.12 -2.35
N ILE A 11 21.55 -150.74 -3.54
CA ILE A 11 21.38 -149.32 -3.92
C ILE A 11 20.34 -148.65 -3.02
N ALA A 12 19.22 -149.32 -2.73
CA ALA A 12 18.23 -148.82 -1.79
C ALA A 12 18.82 -148.68 -0.38
N ALA A 13 19.59 -149.64 0.11
CA ALA A 13 20.24 -149.57 1.43
C ALA A 13 21.31 -148.47 1.54
N GLN A 14 21.98 -148.11 0.43
CA GLN A 14 22.91 -146.97 0.40
C GLN A 14 22.21 -145.62 0.20
N LEU A 15 21.10 -145.58 -0.53
CA LEU A 15 20.33 -144.35 -0.76
C LEU A 15 19.36 -144.05 0.39
N LEU A 16 18.84 -145.05 1.10
CA LEU A 16 17.88 -144.84 2.21
C LEU A 16 18.43 -143.89 3.27
N PRO A 17 19.68 -144.04 3.78
CA PRO A 17 20.25 -143.13 4.76
C PRO A 17 20.42 -141.72 4.18
N VAL A 18 20.87 -141.60 2.94
CA VAL A 18 21.10 -140.31 2.26
C VAL A 18 19.78 -139.59 1.98
N VAL A 19 18.75 -140.31 1.54
CA VAL A 19 17.42 -139.78 1.27
C VAL A 19 16.70 -139.45 2.58
N LEU A 20 16.84 -140.25 3.63
CA LEU A 20 16.31 -139.94 4.97
C LEU A 20 17.05 -138.76 5.62
N GLU A 21 18.35 -138.62 5.41
CA GLU A 21 19.13 -137.47 5.87
C GLU A 21 18.70 -136.20 5.12
N LYS A 22 18.55 -136.26 3.79
CA LYS A 22 18.08 -135.11 3.00
C LYS A 22 16.63 -134.74 3.30
N LEU A 23 15.74 -135.71 3.42
CA LEU A 23 14.35 -135.48 3.86
C LEU A 23 14.30 -134.98 5.31
N GLY A 24 15.17 -135.44 6.21
CA GLY A 24 15.21 -134.99 7.60
C GLY A 24 15.80 -133.59 7.79
N VAL A 25 16.72 -133.17 6.91
CA VAL A 25 17.38 -131.86 6.99
C VAL A 25 16.58 -130.76 6.27
N GLU A 26 15.85 -131.11 5.19
CA GLU A 26 15.11 -130.15 4.37
C GLU A 26 13.59 -130.20 4.53
N ALA A 27 13.01 -131.28 5.08
CA ALA A 27 11.57 -131.33 5.35
C ALA A 27 11.25 -130.76 6.73
N GLN A 28 10.44 -129.71 6.76
CA GLN A 28 9.89 -129.16 7.98
C GLN A 28 8.54 -129.81 8.28
N GLY A 29 8.37 -130.39 9.46
CA GLY A 29 7.09 -130.93 9.91
C GLY A 29 6.08 -129.81 10.17
N VAL A 30 4.79 -130.06 9.88
CA VAL A 30 3.70 -129.07 10.10
C VAL A 30 3.55 -128.65 11.57
N SER A 31 4.08 -129.45 12.51
CA SER A 31 4.11 -129.16 13.96
C SER A 31 5.39 -128.46 14.43
N GLU A 32 6.35 -128.19 13.54
CA GLU A 32 7.66 -127.57 13.83
C GLU A 32 7.80 -126.18 13.19
N VAL A 33 6.69 -125.51 12.89
CA VAL A 33 6.69 -124.15 12.34
C VAL A 33 7.04 -123.17 13.46
N GLU A 34 8.18 -122.50 13.33
CA GLU A 34 8.60 -121.45 14.25
C GLU A 34 7.64 -120.25 14.12
N VAL A 35 7.04 -119.85 15.24
CA VAL A 35 6.31 -118.59 15.34
C VAL A 35 7.34 -117.48 15.56
N VAL A 36 7.49 -116.59 14.58
CA VAL A 36 8.47 -115.50 14.68
C VAL A 36 7.99 -114.41 15.65
N SER A 37 8.92 -113.85 16.41
CA SER A 37 8.68 -112.72 17.32
C SER A 37 8.76 -111.35 16.63
N ASP A 38 9.35 -111.29 15.43
CA ASP A 38 9.50 -110.09 14.61
C ASP A 38 9.61 -110.47 13.12
N LEU A 39 9.41 -109.50 12.23
CA LEU A 39 9.42 -109.73 10.77
C LEU A 39 10.82 -109.58 10.15
N THR A 40 11.88 -109.49 10.96
CA THR A 40 13.25 -109.34 10.45
C THR A 40 13.66 -110.60 9.71
N GLY A 41 13.93 -110.48 8.41
CA GLY A 41 14.27 -111.61 7.57
C GLY A 41 13.07 -112.42 7.03
N VAL A 42 11.84 -111.94 7.24
CA VAL A 42 10.61 -112.44 6.59
C VAL A 42 10.31 -111.59 5.36
N PHE A 43 10.24 -112.21 4.18
CA PHE A 43 10.24 -111.47 2.90
C PHE A 43 9.00 -111.66 2.01
N SER A 44 8.08 -112.54 2.38
CA SER A 44 6.88 -112.82 1.60
C SER A 44 5.77 -113.39 2.47
N LEU A 45 4.55 -113.49 1.91
CA LEU A 45 3.45 -114.27 2.48
C LEU A 45 3.09 -115.39 1.48
N PRO A 46 3.02 -116.68 1.89
CA PRO A 46 3.25 -117.25 3.23
C PRO A 46 4.64 -116.90 3.81
N ALA A 47 4.77 -116.77 5.13
CA ALA A 47 5.98 -116.22 5.74
C ALA A 47 7.19 -117.18 5.62
N TYR A 48 8.25 -116.71 4.97
CA TYR A 48 9.51 -117.44 4.82
C TYR A 48 10.65 -116.66 5.46
N LYS A 49 11.45 -117.34 6.29
CA LYS A 49 12.65 -116.79 6.94
C LYS A 49 13.89 -117.46 6.35
N LYS A 50 14.87 -116.66 5.91
CA LYS A 50 16.15 -117.18 5.40
C LYS A 50 17.16 -117.31 6.53
N VAL A 51 17.56 -118.53 6.85
CA VAL A 51 18.61 -118.82 7.85
C VAL A 51 19.70 -119.64 7.18
N GLY A 52 20.90 -119.06 7.04
CA GLY A 52 22.05 -119.78 6.45
C GLY A 52 21.90 -120.19 4.98
N GLY A 53 21.05 -119.50 4.20
CA GLY A 53 20.84 -119.78 2.77
C GLY A 53 19.70 -120.76 2.43
N VAL A 54 19.04 -121.33 3.44
CA VAL A 54 17.88 -122.22 3.28
C VAL A 54 16.59 -121.46 3.67
N GLU A 55 15.54 -121.61 2.86
CA GLU A 55 14.22 -121.01 3.10
C GLU A 55 13.38 -121.93 3.99
N LYS A 56 12.98 -121.44 5.16
CA LYS A 56 12.11 -122.16 6.08
C LYS A 56 10.75 -121.48 6.18
N VAL A 57 9.69 -122.28 6.27
CA VAL A 57 8.34 -121.79 6.51
C VAL A 57 8.25 -121.38 7.97
N VAL A 58 7.85 -120.15 8.22
CA VAL A 58 7.62 -119.62 9.57
C VAL A 58 6.19 -119.13 9.68
N GLU A 59 5.66 -119.10 10.89
CA GLU A 59 4.37 -118.49 11.17
C GLU A 59 4.64 -117.06 11.63
N ALA A 60 4.21 -116.08 10.84
CA ALA A 60 4.23 -114.68 11.22
C ALA A 60 2.86 -114.30 11.79
N PRO A 61 2.77 -113.99 13.10
CA PRO A 61 1.54 -113.50 13.70
C PRO A 61 0.96 -112.31 12.93
N VAL A 62 -0.35 -112.32 12.69
CA VAL A 62 -1.07 -111.22 12.03
C VAL A 62 -0.89 -109.89 12.76
N SER A 63 -0.69 -109.91 14.07
CA SER A 63 -0.38 -108.73 14.88
C SER A 63 0.87 -107.99 14.40
N LEU A 64 1.95 -108.70 14.05
CA LEU A 64 3.20 -108.09 13.57
C LEU A 64 3.03 -107.39 12.22
N LEU A 65 2.14 -107.91 11.36
CA LEU A 65 1.81 -107.29 10.07
C LEU A 65 0.90 -106.07 10.25
N GLN A 66 0.02 -106.11 11.25
CA GLN A 66 -0.84 -104.98 11.61
C GLN A 66 -0.04 -103.82 12.22
N ASP A 67 0.94 -104.11 13.07
CA ASP A 67 1.77 -103.09 13.74
C ASP A 67 2.54 -102.22 12.73
N ILE A 68 3.19 -102.83 11.72
CA ILE A 68 3.91 -102.08 10.67
C ILE A 68 2.96 -101.21 9.83
N ALA A 69 1.79 -101.74 9.49
CA ALA A 69 0.79 -101.02 8.70
C ALA A 69 0.17 -99.86 9.50
N LEU A 70 -0.02 -100.02 10.81
CA LEU A 70 -0.57 -99.01 11.69
C LEU A 70 0.43 -97.90 11.98
N ASP A 71 1.69 -98.21 12.28
CA ASP A 71 2.72 -97.20 12.60
C ASP A 71 2.99 -96.27 11.40
N SER A 72 3.16 -96.81 10.20
CA SER A 72 3.42 -96.02 8.99
C SER A 72 2.23 -95.12 8.63
N VAL A 73 1.00 -95.63 8.78
CA VAL A 73 -0.23 -94.87 8.52
C VAL A 73 -0.46 -93.80 9.58
N ASN A 74 -0.16 -94.09 10.85
CA ASN A 74 -0.24 -93.13 11.93
C ASN A 74 0.75 -91.98 11.74
N GLU A 75 2.01 -92.30 11.41
CA GLU A 75 3.04 -91.29 11.12
C GLU A 75 2.63 -90.41 9.93
N ALA A 76 2.15 -91.01 8.83
CA ALA A 76 1.65 -90.26 7.68
C ALA A 76 0.46 -89.36 8.03
N THR A 77 -0.44 -89.83 8.92
CA THR A 77 -1.60 -89.08 9.37
C THR A 77 -1.20 -87.90 10.26
N GLU A 78 -0.27 -88.09 11.20
CA GLU A 78 0.23 -87.00 12.05
C GLU A 78 1.00 -85.96 11.22
N ASN A 79 1.83 -86.39 10.26
CA ASN A 79 2.49 -85.49 9.33
C ASN A 79 1.49 -84.70 8.47
N ALA A 80 0.41 -85.33 8.01
CA ALA A 80 -0.66 -84.65 7.27
C ALA A 80 -1.42 -83.64 8.13
N LYS A 81 -1.70 -83.96 9.40
CA LYS A 81 -2.32 -83.03 10.36
C LYS A 81 -1.41 -81.83 10.62
N ALA A 82 -0.11 -82.06 10.84
CA ALA A 82 0.87 -81.01 11.05
C ALA A 82 0.92 -80.06 9.83
N ALA A 83 1.06 -80.61 8.62
CA ALA A 83 1.06 -79.83 7.38
C ALA A 83 -0.25 -79.03 7.18
N THR A 84 -1.40 -79.61 7.56
CA THR A 84 -2.69 -78.92 7.50
C THR A 84 -2.75 -77.77 8.51
N GLY A 85 -2.20 -77.97 9.72
CA GLY A 85 -2.09 -76.94 10.75
C GLY A 85 -1.23 -75.76 10.30
N GLU A 86 -0.06 -76.05 9.71
CA GLU A 86 0.83 -75.03 9.14
C GLU A 86 0.16 -74.26 7.98
N ALA A 87 -0.52 -74.96 7.07
CA ALA A 87 -1.24 -74.33 5.97
C ALA A 87 -2.39 -73.43 6.47
N LEU A 88 -3.12 -73.85 7.51
CA LEU A 88 -4.18 -73.04 8.12
C LEU A 88 -3.61 -71.79 8.81
N GLN A 89 -2.47 -71.92 9.48
CA GLN A 89 -1.78 -70.79 10.10
C GLN A 89 -1.30 -69.78 9.04
N ALA A 90 -0.65 -70.25 7.97
CA ALA A 90 -0.22 -69.41 6.86
C ALA A 90 -1.42 -68.70 6.17
N ALA A 91 -2.56 -69.38 6.04
CA ALA A 91 -3.78 -68.78 5.50
C ALA A 91 -4.35 -67.66 6.40
N LYS A 92 -4.29 -67.83 7.73
CA LYS A 92 -4.68 -66.79 8.70
C LYS A 92 -3.78 -65.57 8.59
N GLU A 93 -2.46 -65.77 8.63
CA GLU A 93 -1.46 -64.70 8.51
C GLU A 93 -1.62 -63.93 7.19
N THR A 94 -1.86 -64.63 6.08
CA THR A 94 -2.12 -63.99 4.77
C THR A 94 -3.39 -63.13 4.80
N LYS A 95 -4.45 -63.60 5.47
CA LYS A 95 -5.70 -62.85 5.60
C LYS A 95 -5.52 -61.60 6.46
N GLU A 96 -4.78 -61.71 7.55
CA GLU A 96 -4.40 -60.57 8.42
C GLU A 96 -3.56 -59.55 7.64
N ALA A 97 -2.52 -60.00 6.93
CA ALA A 97 -1.69 -59.13 6.10
C ALA A 97 -2.48 -58.42 4.98
N THR A 98 -3.47 -59.09 4.38
CA THR A 98 -4.35 -58.50 3.37
C THR A 98 -5.27 -57.43 3.97
N ALA A 99 -5.79 -57.67 5.18
CA ALA A 99 -6.59 -56.70 5.91
C ALA A 99 -5.75 -55.46 6.27
N ASP A 100 -4.53 -55.67 6.78
CA ASP A 100 -3.58 -54.61 7.11
C ASP A 100 -3.21 -53.79 5.87
N TYR A 101 -2.90 -54.45 4.75
CA TYR A 101 -2.62 -53.76 3.48
C TYR A 101 -3.81 -52.88 3.05
N THR A 102 -5.03 -53.39 3.16
CA THR A 102 -6.25 -52.65 2.79
C THR A 102 -6.45 -51.44 3.70
N ALA A 103 -6.21 -51.59 5.01
CA ALA A 103 -6.29 -50.51 5.98
C ALA A 103 -5.24 -49.41 5.70
N VAL A 104 -3.98 -49.79 5.49
CA VAL A 104 -2.90 -48.85 5.13
C VAL A 104 -3.20 -48.14 3.82
N ARG A 105 -3.69 -48.85 2.80
CA ARG A 105 -4.09 -48.25 1.53
C ARG A 105 -5.18 -47.19 1.73
N GLY A 106 -6.18 -47.46 2.56
CA GLY A 106 -7.23 -46.50 2.90
C GLY A 106 -6.68 -45.26 3.61
N GLN A 107 -5.74 -45.45 4.54
CA GLN A 107 -5.07 -44.33 5.23
C GLN A 107 -4.25 -43.46 4.27
N VAL A 108 -3.53 -44.06 3.32
CA VAL A 108 -2.74 -43.33 2.31
C VAL A 108 -3.64 -42.49 1.40
N ILE A 109 -4.77 -43.04 0.95
CA ILE A 109 -5.75 -42.29 0.14
C ILE A 109 -6.29 -41.10 0.94
N ALA A 110 -6.73 -41.33 2.18
CA ALA A 110 -7.23 -40.26 3.04
C ALA A 110 -6.16 -39.19 3.34
N ALA A 111 -4.89 -39.58 3.45
CA ALA A 111 -3.78 -38.63 3.59
C ALA A 111 -3.58 -37.80 2.32
N GLY A 112 -3.71 -38.41 1.14
CA GLY A 112 -3.69 -37.72 -0.15
C GLY A 112 -4.81 -36.69 -0.29
N ASP A 113 -6.04 -37.07 0.06
CA ASP A 113 -7.20 -36.17 0.02
C ASP A 113 -7.01 -34.96 0.96
N ARG A 114 -6.49 -35.20 2.17
CA ARG A 114 -6.15 -34.11 3.10
C ARG A 114 -5.06 -33.20 2.57
N ALA A 115 -4.04 -33.75 1.91
CA ALA A 115 -2.96 -32.96 1.31
C ALA A 115 -3.49 -32.07 0.18
N ASN A 116 -4.38 -32.59 -0.67
CA ASN A 116 -5.03 -31.81 -1.72
C ASN A 116 -5.89 -30.68 -1.15
N ALA A 117 -6.74 -30.99 -0.15
CA ALA A 117 -7.56 -29.97 0.51
C ALA A 117 -6.72 -28.86 1.19
N ALA A 118 -5.58 -29.24 1.77
CA ALA A 118 -4.63 -28.27 2.32
C ALA A 118 -3.99 -27.40 1.23
N ALA A 119 -3.63 -27.98 0.08
CA ALA A 119 -3.08 -27.24 -1.05
C ALA A 119 -4.10 -26.22 -1.61
N ASP A 120 -5.37 -26.62 -1.75
CA ASP A 120 -6.45 -25.73 -2.17
C ASP A 120 -6.65 -24.59 -1.17
N SER A 121 -6.66 -24.89 0.13
CA SER A 121 -6.76 -23.87 1.19
C SER A 121 -5.60 -22.87 1.16
N VAL A 122 -4.39 -23.32 0.83
CA VAL A 122 -3.22 -22.44 0.66
C VAL A 122 -3.37 -21.55 -0.58
N ASN A 123 -3.91 -22.07 -1.67
CA ASN A 123 -4.19 -21.27 -2.87
C ASN A 123 -5.24 -20.19 -2.61
N ASP A 124 -6.33 -20.54 -1.93
CA ASP A 124 -7.36 -19.57 -1.51
C ASP A 124 -6.78 -18.47 -0.62
N ALA A 125 -5.94 -18.83 0.35
CA ALA A 125 -5.26 -17.87 1.22
C ALA A 125 -4.32 -16.95 0.42
N LYS A 126 -3.60 -17.50 -0.57
CA LYS A 126 -2.70 -16.75 -1.45
C LYS A 126 -3.47 -15.73 -2.29
N ASP A 127 -4.63 -16.10 -2.83
CA ASP A 127 -5.42 -15.19 -3.64
C ASP A 127 -6.06 -14.08 -2.80
N LYS A 128 -6.58 -14.40 -1.61
CA LYS A 128 -7.00 -13.39 -0.62
C LYS A 128 -5.87 -12.44 -0.23
N ALA A 129 -4.64 -12.94 -0.08
CA ALA A 129 -3.48 -12.11 0.22
C ALA A 129 -3.13 -11.16 -0.94
N LYS A 130 -3.27 -11.59 -2.21
CA LYS A 130 -3.09 -10.71 -3.37
C LYS A 130 -4.15 -9.63 -3.45
N GLU A 131 -5.42 -9.98 -3.21
CA GLU A 131 -6.52 -9.01 -3.17
C GLU A 131 -6.30 -7.97 -2.07
N ALA A 132 -5.91 -8.41 -0.88
CA ALA A 132 -5.58 -7.51 0.23
C ALA A 132 -4.40 -6.59 -0.10
N ALA A 133 -3.35 -7.10 -0.75
CA ALA A 133 -2.21 -6.29 -1.20
C ALA A 133 -2.62 -5.26 -2.27
N ALA A 134 -3.48 -5.64 -3.22
CA ALA A 134 -4.00 -4.72 -4.22
C ALA A 134 -4.85 -3.61 -3.59
N ALA A 135 -5.72 -3.94 -2.64
CA ALA A 135 -6.51 -2.97 -1.89
C ALA A 135 -5.63 -2.01 -1.07
N ALA A 136 -4.58 -2.52 -0.41
CA ALA A 136 -3.61 -1.70 0.32
C ALA A 136 -2.87 -0.72 -0.61
N ASN A 137 -2.47 -1.17 -1.80
CA ASN A 137 -1.82 -0.30 -2.79
C ASN A 137 -2.76 0.79 -3.31
N GLN A 138 -4.04 0.47 -3.56
CA GLN A 138 -5.05 1.46 -3.95
C GLN A 138 -5.30 2.49 -2.83
N ALA A 139 -5.38 2.04 -1.58
CA ALA A 139 -5.53 2.93 -0.43
C ALA A 139 -4.32 3.87 -0.28
N ALA A 140 -3.09 3.37 -0.47
CA ALA A 140 -1.88 4.18 -0.46
C ALA A 140 -1.86 5.22 -1.59
N ALA A 141 -2.26 4.83 -2.81
CA ALA A 141 -2.40 5.76 -3.93
C ALA A 141 -3.43 6.86 -3.66
N GLY A 142 -4.59 6.49 -3.07
CA GLY A 142 -5.61 7.44 -2.66
C GLY A 142 -5.13 8.43 -1.60
N ALA A 143 -4.36 7.95 -0.61
CA ALA A 143 -3.75 8.81 0.41
C ALA A 143 -2.74 9.80 -0.16
N ASN A 144 -1.92 9.37 -1.13
CA ASN A 144 -0.98 10.26 -1.82
C ASN A 144 -1.72 11.33 -2.64
N ALA A 145 -2.76 10.96 -3.39
CA ALA A 145 -3.57 11.94 -4.12
C ALA A 145 -4.26 12.95 -3.19
N ALA A 146 -4.71 12.52 -2.01
CA ALA A 146 -5.27 13.42 -1.01
C ALA A 146 -4.21 14.39 -0.44
N LYS A 147 -2.99 13.91 -0.20
CA LYS A 147 -1.85 14.75 0.22
C LYS A 147 -1.50 15.80 -0.83
N ASP A 148 -1.46 15.43 -2.10
CA ASP A 148 -1.15 16.36 -3.20
C ASP A 148 -2.20 17.48 -3.27
N LYS A 149 -3.49 17.12 -3.23
CA LYS A 149 -4.60 18.10 -3.17
C LYS A 149 -4.51 19.02 -1.95
N ALA A 150 -4.14 18.49 -0.78
CA ALA A 150 -3.96 19.30 0.42
C ALA A 150 -2.81 20.30 0.27
N THR A 151 -1.75 19.90 -0.44
CA THR A 151 -0.60 20.77 -0.75
C THR A 151 -1.02 21.88 -1.71
N GLU A 152 -1.72 21.55 -2.81
CA GLU A 152 -2.25 22.54 -3.75
C GLU A 152 -3.19 23.55 -3.08
N ALA A 153 -4.05 23.07 -2.16
CA ALA A 153 -4.95 23.93 -1.40
C ALA A 153 -4.17 24.87 -0.46
N ALA A 154 -3.10 24.39 0.17
CA ALA A 154 -2.24 25.21 1.02
C ALA A 154 -1.50 26.29 0.21
N ASP A 155 -0.98 25.94 -0.96
CA ASP A 155 -0.32 26.89 -1.87
C ASP A 155 -1.30 27.96 -2.36
N THR A 156 -2.51 27.54 -2.73
CA THR A 156 -3.60 28.47 -3.11
C THR A 156 -3.95 29.41 -1.96
N ALA A 157 -4.08 28.88 -0.72
CA ALA A 157 -4.38 29.70 0.45
C ALA A 157 -3.26 30.73 0.74
N ASN A 158 -2.00 30.34 0.56
CA ASN A 158 -0.86 31.25 0.69
C ASN A 158 -0.89 32.36 -0.39
N ALA A 159 -1.14 32.01 -1.64
CA ALA A 159 -1.27 32.99 -2.73
C ALA A 159 -2.42 34.00 -2.47
N VAL A 160 -3.58 33.51 -2.02
CA VAL A 160 -4.71 34.38 -1.65
C VAL A 160 -4.36 35.29 -0.48
N LYS A 161 -3.64 34.79 0.52
CA LYS A 161 -3.17 35.58 1.67
C LYS A 161 -2.23 36.71 1.21
N GLU A 162 -1.27 36.41 0.34
CA GLU A 162 -0.34 37.40 -0.21
C GLU A 162 -1.07 38.47 -1.04
N ALA A 163 -1.97 38.05 -1.93
CA ALA A 163 -2.80 38.97 -2.70
C ALA A 163 -3.65 39.88 -1.80
N THR A 164 -4.20 39.33 -0.71
CA THR A 164 -4.97 40.10 0.28
C THR A 164 -4.09 41.14 1.00
N LEU A 165 -2.84 40.79 1.34
CA LEU A 165 -1.91 41.72 1.98
C LEU A 165 -1.54 42.87 1.03
N LEU A 166 -1.30 42.58 -0.26
CA LEU A 166 -1.05 43.58 -1.28
C LEU A 166 -2.25 44.52 -1.45
N ALA A 167 -3.46 43.98 -1.61
CA ALA A 167 -4.67 44.79 -1.73
C ALA A 167 -4.90 45.70 -0.51
N LYS A 168 -4.61 45.20 0.70
CA LYS A 168 -4.65 46.03 1.92
C LYS A 168 -3.63 47.15 1.89
N ALA A 169 -2.39 46.87 1.48
CA ALA A 169 -1.34 47.88 1.38
C ALA A 169 -1.71 48.97 0.36
N GLU A 170 -2.22 48.59 -0.81
CA GLU A 170 -2.72 49.52 -1.84
C GLU A 170 -3.88 50.37 -1.33
N THR A 171 -4.81 49.77 -0.57
CA THR A 171 -5.95 50.51 0.03
C THR A 171 -5.49 51.54 1.06
N ILE A 172 -4.52 51.19 1.91
CA ILE A 172 -3.92 52.11 2.89
C ILE A 172 -3.27 53.28 2.16
N GLU A 173 -2.50 52.99 1.11
CA GLU A 173 -1.82 54.00 0.31
C GLU A 173 -2.80 54.93 -0.43
N ALA A 174 -3.88 54.37 -1.00
CA ALA A 174 -4.94 55.16 -1.62
C ALA A 174 -5.64 56.08 -0.61
N THR A 175 -5.88 55.59 0.62
CA THR A 175 -6.47 56.38 1.70
C THR A 175 -5.53 57.50 2.14
N ARG A 176 -4.23 57.23 2.25
CA ARG A 176 -3.22 58.25 2.56
C ARG A 176 -3.24 59.37 1.51
N LYS A 177 -3.21 59.03 0.22
CA LYS A 177 -3.28 60.01 -0.88
C LYS A 177 -4.58 60.81 -0.87
N ALA A 178 -5.71 60.17 -0.58
CA ALA A 178 -7.00 60.86 -0.48
C ALA A 178 -7.03 61.87 0.68
N ASN A 179 -6.46 61.51 1.83
CA ASN A 179 -6.33 62.41 2.97
C ASN A 179 -5.42 63.61 2.64
N GLU A 180 -4.28 63.36 1.99
CA GLU A 180 -3.37 64.43 1.54
C GLU A 180 -4.05 65.39 0.57
N ALA A 181 -4.73 64.87 -0.45
CA ALA A 181 -5.50 65.69 -1.39
C ALA A 181 -6.60 66.49 -0.70
N THR A 182 -7.24 65.93 0.34
CA THR A 182 -8.27 66.64 1.13
C THR A 182 -7.66 67.81 1.90
N VAL A 183 -6.49 67.62 2.50
CA VAL A 183 -5.76 68.68 3.22
C VAL A 183 -5.37 69.80 2.25
N GLU A 184 -4.79 69.46 1.09
CA GLU A 184 -4.41 70.43 0.07
C GLU A 184 -5.63 71.20 -0.46
N ALA A 185 -6.73 70.51 -0.76
CA ALA A 185 -7.97 71.15 -1.22
C ALA A 185 -8.56 72.09 -0.16
N THR A 186 -8.49 71.71 1.13
CA THR A 186 -8.96 72.54 2.23
C THR A 186 -8.12 73.80 2.36
N ALA A 187 -6.79 73.69 2.25
CA ALA A 187 -5.88 74.83 2.26
C ALA A 187 -6.14 75.78 1.08
N ALA A 188 -6.24 75.23 -0.14
CA ALA A 188 -6.53 76.01 -1.34
C ALA A 188 -7.89 76.73 -1.24
N THR A 189 -8.89 76.08 -0.66
CA THR A 189 -10.21 76.69 -0.42
C THR A 189 -10.10 77.86 0.57
N ALA A 190 -9.38 77.68 1.68
CA ALA A 190 -9.16 78.74 2.66
C ALA A 190 -8.46 79.95 2.04
N ASP A 191 -7.41 79.73 1.24
CA ASP A 191 -6.70 80.79 0.53
C ASP A 191 -7.61 81.52 -0.47
N ALA A 192 -8.43 80.78 -1.22
CA ALA A 192 -9.40 81.36 -2.14
C ALA A 192 -10.45 82.21 -1.42
N THR A 193 -10.94 81.78 -0.25
CA THR A 193 -11.85 82.57 0.59
C THR A 193 -11.18 83.88 1.03
N VAL A 194 -9.94 83.84 1.50
CA VAL A 194 -9.20 85.04 1.90
C VAL A 194 -9.07 86.03 0.73
N GLN A 195 -8.74 85.55 -0.46
CA GLN A 195 -8.63 86.43 -1.64
C GLN A 195 -9.99 86.98 -2.08
N ALA A 196 -11.06 86.18 -2.00
CA ALA A 196 -12.41 86.60 -2.33
C ALA A 196 -12.90 87.69 -1.36
N ASP A 197 -12.67 87.53 -0.06
CA ASP A 197 -13.03 88.51 0.96
C ASP A 197 -12.27 89.82 0.75
N ARG A 198 -10.96 89.75 0.45
CA ARG A 198 -10.15 90.91 0.13
C ARG A 198 -10.65 91.63 -1.14
N ALA A 199 -10.98 90.88 -2.19
CA ALA A 199 -11.49 91.46 -3.44
C ALA A 199 -12.84 92.14 -3.22
N LYS A 200 -13.74 91.52 -2.44
CA LYS A 200 -15.02 92.11 -2.05
C LYS A 200 -14.83 93.39 -1.25
N GLU A 201 -13.96 93.38 -0.24
CA GLU A 201 -13.68 94.58 0.56
C GLU A 201 -13.21 95.75 -0.32
N LEU A 202 -12.31 95.50 -1.27
CA LEU A 202 -11.83 96.54 -2.19
C LEU A 202 -12.91 96.98 -3.19
N ALA A 203 -13.81 96.08 -3.61
CA ALA A 203 -14.91 96.42 -4.49
C ALA A 203 -15.99 97.27 -3.79
N ASP A 204 -16.28 96.97 -2.52
CA ASP A 204 -17.23 97.74 -1.69
C ASP A 204 -16.68 99.15 -1.33
N HIS A 205 -15.37 99.37 -1.47
CA HIS A 205 -14.69 100.64 -1.16
C HIS A 205 -13.89 101.18 -2.36
N PRO A 206 -14.56 101.64 -3.43
CA PRO A 206 -13.89 102.17 -4.61
C PRO A 206 -13.11 103.45 -4.30
N THR A 207 -12.02 103.69 -5.04
CA THR A 207 -11.27 104.95 -4.94
C THR A 207 -12.17 106.15 -5.18
N MET A 208 -12.05 107.17 -4.33
CA MET A 208 -12.90 108.36 -4.36
C MET A 208 -12.05 109.64 -4.34
N MET A 209 -12.63 110.75 -4.80
CA MET A 209 -12.02 112.07 -4.64
C MET A 209 -12.29 112.59 -3.23
N GLY A 210 -11.23 112.96 -2.51
CA GLY A 210 -11.33 113.58 -1.20
C GLY A 210 -11.65 115.08 -1.29
N GLU A 211 -11.93 115.69 -0.13
CA GLU A 211 -12.29 117.12 -0.05
C GLU A 211 -11.16 118.04 -0.53
N ASN A 212 -9.91 117.63 -0.44
CA ASN A 212 -8.70 118.36 -0.87
C ASN A 212 -8.34 118.14 -2.35
N GLY A 213 -9.25 117.63 -3.17
CA GLY A 213 -9.04 117.42 -4.60
C GLY A 213 -8.14 116.22 -4.97
N ASN A 214 -7.58 115.49 -4.00
CA ASN A 214 -6.76 114.30 -4.23
C ASN A 214 -7.61 113.02 -4.35
N TRP A 215 -7.07 111.99 -5.00
CA TRP A 215 -7.54 110.62 -4.93
C TRP A 215 -7.28 110.05 -3.54
N TRP A 216 -8.31 109.49 -2.93
CA TRP A 216 -8.23 108.77 -1.67
C TRP A 216 -8.48 107.28 -1.95
N LYS A 217 -7.65 106.42 -1.36
CA LYS A 217 -7.71 104.96 -1.53
C LYS A 217 -8.03 104.29 -0.21
N TRP A 218 -8.89 103.27 -0.26
CA TRP A 218 -9.19 102.45 0.91
C TRP A 218 -7.95 101.69 1.39
N ASP A 219 -7.59 101.90 2.65
CA ASP A 219 -6.62 101.08 3.37
C ASP A 219 -7.35 99.95 4.10
N ALA A 220 -7.24 98.74 3.57
CA ALA A 220 -7.91 97.56 4.11
C ALA A 220 -7.38 97.12 5.48
N THR A 221 -6.19 97.58 5.90
CA THR A 221 -5.63 97.31 7.23
C THR A 221 -6.17 98.31 8.24
N LEU A 222 -6.19 99.60 7.88
CA LEU A 222 -6.63 100.68 8.78
C LEU A 222 -8.14 100.92 8.76
N LYS A 223 -8.87 100.25 7.84
CA LYS A 223 -10.32 100.39 7.62
C LYS A 223 -10.74 101.86 7.44
N LYS A 224 -9.96 102.62 6.66
CA LYS A 224 -10.26 104.02 6.34
C LYS A 224 -9.70 104.40 4.97
N TYR A 225 -10.28 105.42 4.35
CA TYR A 225 -9.67 106.06 3.19
C TYR A 225 -8.45 106.88 3.60
N VAL A 226 -7.36 106.69 2.86
CA VAL A 226 -6.09 107.39 3.05
C VAL A 226 -5.82 108.22 1.79
N ASP A 227 -5.44 109.48 1.98
CA ASP A 227 -5.03 110.36 0.90
C ASP A 227 -3.78 109.80 0.21
N THR A 228 -3.84 109.67 -1.12
CA THR A 228 -2.72 109.18 -1.92
C THR A 228 -1.73 110.27 -2.30
N GLY A 229 -2.08 111.55 -2.14
CA GLY A 229 -1.32 112.69 -2.63
C GLY A 229 -1.42 112.91 -4.14
N VAL A 230 -2.25 112.15 -4.86
CA VAL A 230 -2.40 112.26 -6.32
C VAL A 230 -3.66 113.05 -6.66
N LEU A 231 -3.55 114.13 -7.43
CA LEU A 231 -4.70 114.96 -7.83
C LEU A 231 -5.75 114.19 -8.67
N ALA A 232 -7.03 114.31 -8.28
CA ALA A 232 -8.12 113.56 -8.90
C ALA A 232 -8.56 114.08 -10.28
N LYS A 233 -8.41 115.39 -10.51
CA LYS A 233 -8.78 116.06 -11.76
C LYS A 233 -7.77 115.82 -12.91
N GLY A 234 -6.71 115.05 -12.65
CA GLY A 234 -5.50 115.07 -13.46
C GLY A 234 -4.76 116.40 -13.25
N GLY A 235 -3.44 116.43 -13.38
CA GLY A 235 -2.63 117.66 -13.20
C GLY A 235 -2.84 118.72 -14.29
N VAL A 236 -4.05 118.84 -14.84
CA VAL A 236 -4.38 119.79 -15.90
C VAL A 236 -4.70 121.13 -15.27
N LEU A 237 -3.78 122.07 -15.43
CA LEU A 237 -4.00 123.48 -15.11
C LEU A 237 -4.85 124.11 -16.22
N TYR A 238 -5.93 124.78 -15.84
CA TYR A 238 -6.72 125.62 -16.74
C TYR A 238 -6.51 127.09 -16.36
N PRO A 239 -5.37 127.71 -16.76
CA PRO A 239 -5.14 129.10 -16.48
C PRO A 239 -5.94 129.95 -17.48
N THR A 240 -6.47 131.05 -16.98
CA THR A 240 -7.00 132.14 -17.81
C THR A 240 -6.11 133.35 -17.62
N PHE A 241 -5.65 133.92 -18.72
CA PHE A 241 -4.76 135.07 -18.71
C PHE A 241 -5.54 136.30 -19.16
N TYR A 242 -5.38 137.38 -18.41
CA TYR A 242 -5.96 138.67 -18.71
C TYR A 242 -4.95 139.76 -18.38
N ILE A 243 -4.90 140.81 -19.21
CA ILE A 243 -4.08 141.98 -18.94
C ILE A 243 -5.00 143.04 -18.36
N ASP A 244 -4.71 143.49 -17.13
CA ASP A 244 -5.44 144.60 -16.54
C ASP A 244 -5.18 145.87 -17.37
N PRO A 245 -6.21 146.52 -17.95
CA PRO A 245 -6.04 147.67 -18.84
C PRO A 245 -5.57 148.91 -18.10
N ASP A 246 -5.75 149.00 -16.78
CA ASP A 246 -5.38 150.15 -15.97
C ASP A 246 -3.94 150.03 -15.45
N THR A 247 -3.54 148.83 -14.99
CA THR A 247 -2.20 148.58 -14.45
C THR A 247 -1.22 147.98 -15.45
N MET A 248 -1.72 147.48 -16.59
CA MET A 248 -0.96 146.76 -17.62
C MET A 248 -0.28 145.47 -17.09
N GLU A 249 -0.76 144.92 -15.98
CA GLU A 249 -0.25 143.70 -15.37
C GLU A 249 -0.90 142.46 -15.99
N LEU A 250 -0.10 141.41 -16.25
CA LEU A 250 -0.61 140.10 -16.66
C LEU A 250 -1.14 139.35 -15.43
N ILE A 251 -2.46 139.20 -15.33
CA ILE A 251 -3.14 138.45 -14.29
C ILE A 251 -3.44 137.05 -14.81
N MET A 252 -2.91 136.04 -14.13
CA MET A 252 -3.29 134.65 -14.33
C MET A 252 -4.30 134.25 -13.26
N ASN A 253 -5.53 133.97 -13.67
CA ASN A 253 -6.53 133.34 -12.82
C ASN A 253 -6.49 131.82 -13.04
N TYR A 254 -6.46 131.08 -11.96
CA TYR A 254 -6.52 129.62 -11.94
C TYR A 254 -7.57 129.18 -10.93
N GLN A 255 -8.14 127.98 -11.11
CA GLN A 255 -9.11 127.41 -10.18
C GLN A 255 -8.42 126.92 -8.90
N ASP A 256 -9.15 126.94 -7.77
CA ASP A 256 -8.67 126.69 -6.41
C ASP A 256 -7.78 125.46 -6.20
N GLU A 257 -6.96 125.54 -5.13
CA GLU A 257 -6.03 124.55 -4.54
C GLU A 257 -4.61 124.47 -5.11
N ILE A 258 -4.20 125.43 -5.95
CA ILE A 258 -2.78 125.65 -6.27
C ILE A 258 -2.24 126.76 -5.38
N VAL A 259 -1.33 126.40 -4.50
CA VAL A 259 -0.66 127.36 -3.61
C VAL A 259 0.27 128.24 -4.43
N ALA A 260 0.27 129.55 -4.15
CA ALA A 260 0.99 130.55 -4.96
C ALA A 260 2.50 130.30 -5.06
N ASP A 261 3.08 129.53 -4.13
CA ASP A 261 4.49 129.11 -4.11
C ASP A 261 4.84 128.04 -5.15
N MET A 262 3.85 127.49 -5.88
CA MET A 262 4.06 126.58 -7.01
C MET A 262 4.33 127.31 -8.34
N PHE A 263 4.21 128.63 -8.37
CA PHE A 263 4.52 129.45 -9.54
C PHE A 263 5.77 130.27 -9.29
N ASN A 264 6.72 130.21 -10.23
CA ASN A 264 7.91 131.04 -10.21
C ASN A 264 8.03 131.83 -11.51
N ILE A 265 8.40 133.10 -11.41
CA ILE A 265 8.81 133.91 -12.56
C ILE A 265 10.33 133.94 -12.53
N ASP A 266 10.98 133.41 -13.56
CA ASP A 266 12.43 133.49 -13.68
C ASP A 266 12.90 134.91 -14.02
N ASN A 267 14.23 135.13 -13.99
CA ASN A 267 14.83 136.43 -14.30
C ASN A 267 14.62 136.87 -15.76
N GLU A 268 14.11 135.98 -16.63
CA GLU A 268 13.81 136.23 -18.04
C GLU A 268 12.32 136.54 -18.25
N GLY A 269 11.50 136.50 -17.19
CA GLY A 269 10.08 136.79 -17.22
C GLY A 269 9.20 135.59 -17.60
N ASN A 270 9.73 134.36 -17.62
CA ASN A 270 8.93 133.17 -17.90
C ASN A 270 8.25 132.65 -16.63
N LEU A 271 6.94 132.41 -16.73
CA LEU A 271 6.18 131.75 -15.68
C LEU A 271 6.36 130.23 -15.76
N THR A 272 6.93 129.64 -14.71
CA THR A 272 7.06 128.18 -14.56
C THR A 272 6.12 127.67 -13.47
N PHE A 273 5.44 126.57 -13.75
CA PHE A 273 4.62 125.84 -12.79
C PHE A 273 5.37 124.62 -12.28
N ASN A 274 5.66 124.59 -10.98
CA ASN A 274 6.38 123.52 -10.29
C ASN A 274 5.43 122.84 -9.29
N PRO A 275 4.64 121.86 -9.72
CA PRO A 275 3.79 121.11 -8.81
C PRO A 275 4.64 120.34 -7.79
N LYS A 276 4.21 120.33 -6.51
CA LYS A 276 4.82 119.49 -5.47
C LYS A 276 4.27 118.07 -5.53
#